data_AF-A0A420D2P1-F1
#
_entry.id   AF-A0A420D2P1-F1
#
_cell.length_a   1.000
_cell.length_b   1.000
_cell.length_c   1.000
_cell.angle_alpha   90.00
_cell.angle_beta   90.00
_cell.angle_gamma   90.00
#
_symmetry.space_group_name_H-M   'P 1'
#
loop_
_entity.id
_entity.type
_entity.pdbx_description
1 polymer ?
#
loop_
_entity_poly.entity_id
_entity_poly.type
_entity_poly.pdbx_seq_one_letter_code
_entity_poly.pdbx_strand_id
1 'polypeptide(L)'
;MESLRIIFGRSGQAAVFCVVALAAGAGCQSAPAPAAVPTATGLEVTVEDADQPEPATPRPTYSDGYPSFAGSLNAANVQMTNEEAQALQFRLTALSQARKAGTISEAEYQAKLKELRKLAAEHGADTQALIAK
;
A
#
# COMPACT_ATOMS: atom_id res chain seq x y z
N MET A 1 42.56 -39.36 -37.82
CA MET A 1 41.73 -38.53 -36.92
C MET A 1 40.28 -38.66 -37.38
N GLU A 2 39.77 -39.89 -37.45
CA GLU A 2 39.14 -40.59 -36.30
C GLU A 2 38.05 -39.71 -35.70
N SER A 3 36.78 -39.94 -36.06
CA SER A 3 35.93 -40.99 -35.43
C SER A 3 35.60 -40.57 -33.99
N LEU A 4 34.40 -40.60 -33.46
CA LEU A 4 33.08 -41.12 -33.83
C LEU A 4 32.26 -40.74 -32.57
N ARG A 5 31.21 -39.94 -32.67
CA ARG A 5 29.83 -40.46 -32.59
C ARG A 5 29.56 -41.41 -31.40
N ILE A 6 28.50 -41.05 -30.64
CA ILE A 6 27.67 -41.94 -29.79
C ILE A 6 28.40 -42.19 -28.42
N ILE A 7 27.81 -42.18 -27.22
CA ILE A 7 26.67 -42.96 -26.72
C ILE A 7 26.22 -42.39 -25.35
N PHE A 8 24.92 -42.07 -25.27
CA PHE A 8 24.00 -42.36 -24.17
C PHE A 8 24.55 -43.02 -22.89
N GLY A 9 24.37 -42.33 -21.75
CA GLY A 9 23.67 -42.92 -20.60
C GLY A 9 24.49 -43.67 -19.54
N ARG A 10 23.92 -43.60 -18.32
CA ARG A 10 24.13 -44.50 -17.16
C ARG A 10 25.54 -44.46 -16.57
N SER A 11 25.79 -44.64 -15.29
CA SER A 11 25.01 -44.88 -14.08
C SER A 11 26.04 -44.82 -12.96
N GLY A 12 25.61 -44.41 -11.78
CA GLY A 12 26.49 -44.06 -10.68
C GLY A 12 27.46 -45.14 -10.25
N GLN A 13 28.68 -44.73 -9.91
CA GLN A 13 29.55 -45.31 -8.90
C GLN A 13 30.63 -44.27 -8.59
N ALA A 14 30.30 -43.27 -7.78
CA ALA A 14 31.29 -42.48 -7.04
C ALA A 14 30.67 -41.88 -5.76
N ALA A 15 29.63 -42.54 -5.23
CA ALA A 15 29.40 -42.51 -3.79
C ALA A 15 30.51 -43.36 -3.16
N VAL A 16 30.92 -43.00 -1.94
CA VAL A 16 32.10 -43.49 -1.21
C VAL A 16 33.35 -42.68 -1.57
N PHE A 17 33.62 -41.60 -0.81
CA PHE A 17 34.97 -41.39 -0.26
C PHE A 17 35.16 -40.28 0.78
N CYS A 18 34.14 -39.55 1.26
CA CYS A 18 34.39 -38.53 2.30
C CYS A 18 33.26 -38.42 3.34
N VAL A 19 32.90 -39.54 3.95
CA VAL A 19 32.40 -39.53 5.33
C VAL A 19 33.61 -39.82 6.22
N VAL A 20 33.74 -39.10 7.34
CA VAL A 20 34.79 -39.21 8.37
C VAL A 20 36.01 -38.28 8.19
N ALA A 21 35.77 -36.98 8.34
CA ALA A 21 36.67 -36.07 9.05
C ALA A 21 35.80 -35.24 10.02
N LEU A 22 35.33 -35.86 11.09
CA LEU A 22 35.81 -35.63 12.46
C LEU A 22 35.71 -34.17 12.92
N ALA A 23 34.52 -33.87 13.45
CA ALA A 23 34.25 -33.13 14.67
C ALA A 23 35.43 -32.43 15.37
N ALA A 24 35.48 -31.09 15.26
CA ALA A 24 35.94 -30.20 16.31
C ALA A 24 35.48 -28.77 15.99
N GLY A 25 34.46 -28.27 16.70
CA GLY A 25 34.01 -26.88 16.55
C GLY A 25 32.54 -26.60 16.89
N ALA A 26 32.01 -27.21 17.95
CA ALA A 26 30.79 -26.72 18.57
C ALA A 26 31.14 -25.50 19.44
N GLY A 27 30.56 -24.34 19.16
CA GLY A 27 30.78 -23.15 19.98
C GLY A 27 30.31 -21.82 19.40
N CYS A 28 29.09 -21.74 18.83
CA CYS A 28 28.39 -20.46 18.74
C CYS A 28 27.16 -20.54 19.64
N GLN A 29 27.37 -20.10 20.88
CA GLN A 29 26.33 -19.82 21.86
C GLN A 29 25.21 -19.01 21.22
N SER A 30 23.98 -19.51 21.29
CA SER A 30 22.78 -18.73 21.03
C SER A 30 22.65 -17.71 22.16
N ALA A 31 23.18 -16.51 21.97
CA ALA A 31 22.67 -15.36 22.72
C ALA A 31 21.22 -15.17 22.30
N PRO A 32 20.23 -15.08 23.21
CA PRO A 32 18.92 -14.63 22.82
C PRO A 32 19.08 -13.22 22.25
N ALA A 33 18.81 -13.07 20.96
CA ALA A 33 18.66 -11.76 20.37
C ALA A 33 17.62 -11.01 21.22
N PRO A 34 17.87 -9.75 21.63
CA PRO A 34 16.79 -8.94 22.18
C PRO A 34 15.65 -9.00 21.17
N ALA A 35 14.43 -9.23 21.67
CA ALA A 35 13.24 -9.36 20.85
C ALA A 35 13.27 -8.28 19.77
N ALA A 36 13.45 -8.71 18.51
CA ALA A 36 13.44 -7.80 17.39
C ALA A 36 12.05 -7.16 17.41
N VAL A 37 12.01 -5.89 17.81
CA VAL A 37 10.91 -5.00 17.43
C VAL A 37 10.81 -5.17 15.92
N PRO A 38 9.65 -5.53 15.35
CA PRO A 38 9.54 -5.69 13.91
C PRO A 38 9.90 -4.35 13.28
N THR A 39 11.14 -4.22 12.80
CA THR A 39 11.56 -3.11 11.96
C THR A 39 10.73 -3.26 10.70
N ALA A 40 9.73 -2.40 10.52
CA ALA A 40 8.92 -2.35 9.32
C ALA A 40 9.86 -2.29 8.11
N THR A 41 9.89 -3.36 7.31
CA THR A 41 10.81 -3.51 6.18
C THR A 41 10.35 -2.74 4.94
N GLY A 42 9.32 -1.91 5.07
CA GLY A 42 8.81 -1.01 4.05
C GLY A 42 8.05 0.16 4.68
N LEU A 43 7.95 1.26 3.93
CA LEU A 43 7.08 2.38 4.28
C LEU A 43 5.63 1.90 4.16
N GLU A 44 5.00 1.60 5.30
CA GLU A 44 3.57 1.28 5.35
C GLU A 44 2.76 2.59 5.40
N VAL A 45 1.82 2.74 4.46
CA VAL A 45 0.86 3.84 4.47
C VAL A 45 -0.52 3.24 4.70
N THR A 46 -1.12 3.53 5.85
CA THR A 46 -2.48 3.11 6.21
C THR A 46 -3.46 4.25 5.99
N VAL A 47 -4.75 3.93 5.86
CA VAL A 47 -5.82 4.92 5.85
C VAL A 47 -6.68 4.63 7.07
N GLU A 48 -7.07 5.68 7.80
CA GLU A 48 -7.97 5.56 8.95
C GLU A 48 -9.31 4.98 8.52
N ASP A 49 -9.82 3.98 9.27
CA ASP A 49 -11.19 3.52 9.10
C ASP A 49 -12.14 4.51 9.81
N ALA A 50 -13.06 5.10 9.05
CA ALA A 50 -14.01 6.07 9.59
C ALA A 50 -15.01 5.44 10.58
N ASP A 51 -15.29 4.14 10.43
CA ASP A 51 -16.22 3.41 11.31
C ASP A 51 -15.51 2.87 12.58
N GLN A 52 -14.18 2.83 12.57
CA GLN A 52 -13.36 2.33 13.67
C GLN A 52 -12.11 3.20 13.86
N PRO A 53 -12.27 4.40 14.45
CA PRO A 53 -11.16 5.32 14.65
C PRO A 53 -10.18 4.76 15.69
N GLU A 54 -8.94 4.61 15.29
CA GLU A 54 -7.83 4.21 16.14
C GLU A 54 -7.20 5.46 16.80
N PRO A 55 -6.76 5.37 18.06
CA PRO A 55 -6.11 6.49 18.73
C PRO A 55 -4.78 6.83 18.04
N ALA A 56 -4.57 8.12 17.76
CA ALA A 56 -3.33 8.61 17.15
C ALA A 56 -2.10 8.16 17.96
N THR A 57 -1.24 7.37 17.33
CA THR A 57 -0.01 6.90 17.96
C THR A 57 1.03 8.03 18.02
N PRO A 58 1.69 8.24 19.17
CA PRO A 58 2.73 9.25 19.29
C PRO A 58 3.87 8.96 18.32
N ARG A 59 4.16 9.92 17.44
CA ARG A 59 5.21 9.79 16.43
C ARG A 59 6.58 9.90 17.10
N PRO A 60 7.55 9.01 16.76
CA PRO A 60 8.90 9.14 17.27
C PRO A 60 9.51 10.49 16.88
N THR A 61 10.34 11.04 17.77
CA THR A 61 11.14 12.24 17.50
C THR A 61 12.61 11.85 17.40
N TYR A 62 13.36 12.57 16.56
CA TYR A 62 14.82 12.46 16.56
C TYR A 62 15.40 13.08 17.84
N SER A 63 16.67 12.80 18.12
CA SER A 63 17.36 13.32 19.32
C SER A 63 17.56 14.84 19.33
N ASP A 64 17.39 15.49 18.18
CA ASP A 64 17.42 16.94 18.00
C ASP A 64 16.05 17.61 18.23
N GLY A 65 15.01 16.81 18.56
CA GLY A 65 13.66 17.29 18.86
C GLY A 65 12.78 17.51 17.63
N TYR A 66 13.27 17.29 16.41
CA TYR A 66 12.43 17.33 15.22
C TYR A 66 11.59 16.04 15.09
N PRO A 67 10.36 16.14 14.54
CA PRO A 67 9.52 14.97 14.32
C PRO A 67 10.18 14.01 13.33
N SER A 68 10.15 12.72 13.65
CA SER A 68 10.63 11.67 12.74
C SER A 68 9.52 11.23 11.78
N PHE A 69 9.88 10.98 10.52
CA PHE A 69 9.00 10.32 9.56
C PHE A 69 9.11 8.80 9.58
N ALA A 70 9.96 8.25 10.46
CA ALA A 70 10.08 6.82 10.65
C ALA A 70 8.82 6.25 11.32
N GLY A 71 8.27 5.18 10.75
CA GLY A 71 7.02 4.54 11.18
C GLY A 71 5.98 4.50 10.08
N SER A 72 4.83 3.89 10.36
CA SER A 72 3.69 3.90 9.44
C SER A 72 3.14 5.33 9.30
N LEU A 73 2.69 5.66 8.09
CA LEU A 73 2.07 6.95 7.77
C LEU A 73 0.57 6.71 7.61
N ASN A 74 -0.25 7.46 8.33
CA ASN A 74 -1.68 7.50 8.01
C ASN A 74 -1.90 8.52 6.89
N ALA A 75 -2.49 8.10 5.78
CA ALA A 75 -2.85 8.98 4.68
C ALA A 75 -4.09 9.79 5.04
N ALA A 76 -4.02 11.10 4.84
CA ALA A 76 -5.12 12.02 5.10
C ALA A 76 -6.37 11.78 4.21
N ASN A 77 -6.26 10.97 3.16
CA ASN A 77 -7.36 10.68 2.25
C ASN A 77 -7.36 9.22 1.82
N VAL A 78 -8.55 8.63 1.71
CA VAL A 78 -8.78 7.31 1.12
C VAL A 78 -8.39 7.37 -0.35
N GLN A 79 -7.54 6.43 -0.79
CA GLN A 79 -7.20 6.31 -2.20
C GLN A 79 -8.33 5.61 -2.96
N MET A 80 -8.71 6.17 -4.10
CA MET A 80 -9.72 5.57 -4.97
C MET A 80 -9.22 4.24 -5.53
N THR A 81 -10.04 3.19 -5.41
CA THR A 81 -9.74 1.86 -5.98
C THR A 81 -9.94 1.83 -7.49
N ASN A 82 -9.39 0.80 -8.16
CA ASN A 82 -9.55 0.64 -9.61
C ASN A 82 -11.02 0.41 -10.00
N GLU A 83 -11.75 -0.33 -9.17
CA GLU A 83 -13.15 -0.65 -9.35
C GLU A 83 -14.02 0.61 -9.22
N GLU A 84 -13.74 1.44 -8.21
CA GLU A 84 -14.41 2.73 -8.05
C GLU A 84 -14.09 3.68 -9.21
N ALA A 85 -12.84 3.73 -9.66
CA ALA A 85 -12.43 4.54 -10.81
C ALA A 85 -13.21 4.14 -12.07
N GLN A 86 -13.34 2.83 -12.30
CA GLN A 86 -14.12 2.29 -13.42
C GLN A 86 -15.62 2.62 -13.27
N ALA A 87 -16.19 2.48 -12.08
CA ALA A 87 -17.58 2.84 -11.82
C ALA A 87 -17.84 4.34 -12.05
N LEU A 88 -16.90 5.20 -11.65
CA LEU A 88 -16.97 6.64 -11.92
C LEU A 88 -16.91 6.93 -13.42
N GLN A 89 -16.02 6.27 -14.15
CA GLN A 89 -15.93 6.40 -15.60
C GLN A 89 -17.25 6.02 -16.30
N PHE A 90 -17.89 4.93 -15.88
CA PHE A 90 -19.19 4.53 -16.41
C PHE A 90 -20.26 5.58 -16.14
N ARG A 91 -20.32 6.11 -14.90
CA ARG A 91 -21.28 7.17 -14.53
C ARG A 91 -21.09 8.43 -15.37
N LEU A 92 -19.85 8.90 -15.54
CA LEU A 92 -19.54 10.09 -16.35
C LEU A 92 -19.88 9.88 -17.82
N THR A 93 -19.63 8.68 -18.35
CA THR A 93 -19.99 8.32 -19.74
C THR A 93 -21.50 8.31 -19.95
N ALA A 94 -22.25 7.69 -19.02
CA ALA A 94 -23.71 7.68 -19.06
C ALA A 94 -24.28 9.11 -18.97
N LEU A 95 -23.74 9.95 -18.10
CA LEU A 95 -24.16 11.36 -17.97
C LEU A 95 -23.88 12.16 -19.24
N SER A 96 -22.72 11.96 -19.86
CA SER A 96 -22.38 12.58 -21.15
C SER A 96 -23.37 12.17 -22.26
N GLN A 97 -23.76 10.90 -22.31
CA GLN A 97 -24.76 10.41 -23.26
C GLN A 97 -26.15 11.00 -22.98
N ALA A 98 -26.59 11.00 -21.73
CA ALA A 98 -27.87 11.60 -21.32
C ALA A 98 -27.94 13.09 -21.69
N ARG A 99 -26.84 13.82 -21.47
CA ARG A 99 -26.72 15.23 -21.89
C ARG A 99 -26.85 15.38 -23.41
N LYS A 100 -26.14 14.56 -24.19
CA LYS A 100 -26.22 14.58 -25.67
C LYS A 100 -27.61 14.21 -26.18
N ALA A 101 -28.29 13.29 -25.50
CA ALA A 101 -29.64 12.86 -25.82
C ALA A 101 -30.72 13.89 -25.39
N GLY A 102 -30.34 14.95 -24.68
CA GLY A 102 -31.28 15.97 -24.19
C GLY A 102 -32.20 15.48 -23.06
N THR A 103 -31.85 14.37 -22.39
CA THR A 103 -32.67 13.79 -21.32
C THR A 103 -32.44 14.44 -19.96
N ILE A 104 -31.41 15.29 -19.83
CA ILE A 104 -31.15 16.12 -18.64
C ILE A 104 -31.84 17.46 -18.85
N SER A 105 -32.75 17.84 -17.95
CA SER A 105 -33.40 19.14 -18.04
C SER A 105 -32.43 20.28 -17.65
N GLU A 106 -32.51 21.40 -18.36
CA GLU A 106 -31.68 22.59 -18.06
C GLU A 106 -31.93 23.10 -16.63
N ALA A 107 -33.18 23.04 -16.15
CA ALA A 107 -33.55 23.48 -14.81
C ALA A 107 -32.85 22.66 -13.70
N GLU A 108 -32.80 21.33 -13.83
CA GLU A 108 -32.10 20.46 -12.89
C GLU A 108 -30.59 20.67 -12.92
N TYR A 109 -30.02 20.85 -14.12
CA TYR A 109 -28.60 21.17 -14.27
C TYR A 109 -28.23 22.46 -13.52
N GLN A 110 -29.02 23.51 -13.71
CA GLN A 110 -28.80 24.79 -13.02
C GLN A 110 -28.97 24.67 -11.51
N ALA A 111 -29.93 23.87 -11.03
CA ALA A 111 -30.12 23.60 -9.61
C ALA A 111 -28.88 22.90 -9.01
N LYS A 112 -28.36 21.87 -9.67
CA LYS A 112 -27.14 21.16 -9.26
C LYS A 112 -25.90 22.05 -9.32
N LEU A 113 -25.80 22.91 -10.33
CA LEU A 113 -24.70 23.86 -10.45
C LEU A 113 -24.70 24.88 -9.30
N LYS A 114 -25.88 25.35 -8.88
CA LYS A 114 -26.02 26.25 -7.73
C LYS A 114 -25.59 25.56 -6.42
N GLU A 115 -26.01 24.31 -6.23
CA GLU A 115 -25.60 23.48 -5.09
C GLU A 115 -24.08 23.32 -5.03
N LEU A 116 -23.44 22.97 -6.15
CA LEU A 116 -21.98 22.83 -6.22
C LEU A 116 -21.22 24.14 -5.95
N ARG A 117 -21.74 25.27 -6.44
CA ARG A 117 -21.15 26.59 -6.15
C ARG A 117 -21.26 26.94 -4.67
N LYS A 118 -22.40 26.63 -4.05
CA LYS A 118 -22.60 26.82 -2.60
C LYS A 118 -21.59 25.98 -1.82
N LEU A 119 -21.48 24.69 -2.15
CA LEU A 119 -20.52 23.79 -1.52
C LEU A 119 -19.08 24.31 -1.66
N ALA A 120 -18.68 24.76 -2.85
CA ALA A 120 -17.34 25.31 -3.08
C ALA A 120 -17.04 26.57 -2.24
N ALA A 121 -18.06 27.39 -1.93
CA ALA A 121 -17.91 28.60 -1.13
C ALA A 121 -17.86 28.30 0.38
N GLU A 122 -18.68 27.36 0.86
CA GLU A 122 -18.91 27.14 2.29
C GLU A 122 -18.02 26.03 2.88
N HIS A 123 -17.71 24.98 2.09
CA HIS A 123 -17.05 23.77 2.60
C HIS A 123 -15.71 24.04 3.31
N GLY A 124 -14.90 24.98 2.80
CA GLY A 124 -13.62 25.31 3.42
C GLY A 124 -13.77 25.90 4.82
N ALA A 125 -14.70 26.84 4.99
CA ALA A 125 -14.98 27.48 6.27
C ALA A 125 -15.63 26.50 7.26
N ASP A 126 -16.57 25.67 6.78
CA ASP A 126 -17.24 24.66 7.60
C ASP A 126 -16.23 23.61 8.12
N THR A 127 -15.30 23.16 7.27
CA THR A 127 -14.25 22.21 7.67
C THR A 127 -13.31 22.83 8.70
N GLN A 128 -12.92 24.09 8.54
CA GLN A 128 -12.08 24.79 9.53
C GLN A 128 -12.78 24.92 10.88
N ALA A 129 -14.07 25.22 10.90
CA ALA A 129 -14.85 25.31 12.13
C ALA A 129 -14.93 23.96 12.88
N LEU A 130 -14.98 22.84 12.14
CA LEU A 130 -14.94 21.49 12.73
C LEU A 130 -13.58 21.16 13.36
N ILE A 131 -12.47 21.61 12.76
CA ILE A 131 -11.11 21.37 13.28
C ILE A 131 -10.81 22.23 14.52
N ALA A 132 -11.38 23.44 14.60
CA ALA A 132 -11.15 24.36 15.70
C ALA A 132 -11.88 24.00 17.01
N LYS A 133 -12.68 22.93 17.01
CA LYS A 133 -13.47 22.45 18.16
C LYS A 133 -12.75 21.31 18.87
#